data_AF-A0A8C3NBM7-F1
#
_entry.id   AF-A0A8C3NBM7-F1
#
_cell.length_a   1.000
_cell.length_b   1.000
_cell.length_c   1.000
_cell.angle_alpha   90.00
_cell.angle_beta   90.00
_cell.angle_gamma   90.00
#
_symmetry.space_group_name_H-M   'P 1'
#
loop_
_entity.id
_entity.type
_entity.pdbx_description
1 polymer ?
#
loop_
_entity_poly.entity_id
_entity_poly.type
_entity_poly.pdbx_seq_one_letter_code
_entity_poly.pdbx_strand_id
1 'polypeptide(L)'
;MECNAVVQEGLWHSNARFTASMSRIMEEYSHPFKDDILVSTDTLTCDTPDRPKQWGAKVSQPSGSSPRMQASYWFRVWGAHG
;
A
#
# COMPACT_ATOMS: atom_id res chain seq x y z
N MET A 1 31.96 21.67 -9.51
CA MET A 1 31.59 20.24 -9.32
C MET A 1 30.55 20.19 -8.20
N GLU A 2 29.28 20.48 -8.49
CA GLU A 2 28.21 20.53 -7.47
C GLU A 2 27.12 19.47 -7.70
N CYS A 3 27.08 18.84 -8.87
CA CYS A 3 26.09 17.80 -9.18
C CYS A 3 26.24 16.52 -8.32
N ASN A 4 27.40 16.25 -7.73
CA ASN A 4 27.59 15.02 -6.95
C ASN A 4 26.98 15.14 -5.53
N ALA A 5 27.04 16.32 -4.91
CA ALA A 5 26.58 16.54 -3.55
C ALA A 5 25.04 16.46 -3.47
N VAL A 6 24.34 17.10 -4.41
CA VAL A 6 22.87 17.06 -4.49
C VAL A 6 22.36 15.63 -4.75
N VAL A 7 23.02 14.89 -5.66
CA VAL A 7 22.66 13.49 -5.92
C VAL A 7 22.92 12.60 -4.69
N GLN A 8 24.03 12.81 -4.01
CA GLN A 8 24.38 12.06 -2.81
C GLN A 8 23.40 12.33 -1.65
N GLU A 9 23.00 13.57 -1.44
CA GLU A 9 21.97 13.95 -0.46
C GLU A 9 20.61 13.32 -0.81
N GLY A 10 20.20 13.38 -2.08
CA GLY A 10 18.96 12.75 -2.54
C GLY A 10 18.95 11.23 -2.33
N LEU A 11 20.07 10.56 -2.59
CA LEU A 11 20.24 9.13 -2.33
C LEU A 11 20.15 8.81 -0.84
N TRP A 12 20.79 9.62 0.01
CA TRP A 12 20.72 9.44 1.46
C TRP A 12 19.29 9.57 1.99
N HIS A 13 18.58 10.63 1.56
CA HIS A 13 17.19 10.85 1.97
C HIS A 13 16.27 9.74 1.45
N SER A 14 16.48 9.27 0.22
CA SER A 14 15.74 8.14 -0.34
C SER A 14 15.96 6.86 0.48
N ASN A 15 17.21 6.55 0.82
CA ASN A 15 17.56 5.39 1.62
C ASN A 15 16.97 5.46 3.05
N ALA A 16 16.98 6.63 3.68
CA ALA A 16 16.38 6.84 4.99
C ALA A 16 14.87 6.56 4.97
N ARG A 17 14.15 7.09 3.96
CA ARG A 17 12.73 6.80 3.77
C ARG A 17 12.46 5.32 3.51
N PHE A 18 13.24 4.69 2.64
CA PHE A 18 13.11 3.27 2.35
C PHE A 18 13.28 2.41 3.61
N THR A 19 14.33 2.68 4.39
CA THR A 19 14.61 1.94 5.63
C THR A 19 13.47 2.10 6.63
N ALA A 20 12.99 3.34 6.84
CA ALA A 20 11.87 3.60 7.74
C ALA A 20 10.59 2.89 7.28
N SER A 21 10.30 2.89 5.98
CA SER A 21 9.15 2.16 5.42
C SER A 21 9.30 0.65 5.63
N MET A 22 10.48 0.08 5.40
CA MET A 22 10.71 -1.35 5.57
C MET A 22 10.58 -1.78 7.03
N SER A 23 11.15 -1.02 7.98
CA SER A 23 10.98 -1.30 9.41
C SER A 23 9.50 -1.30 9.79
N ARG A 24 8.73 -0.32 9.32
CA ARG A 24 7.29 -0.23 9.58
C ARG A 24 6.52 -1.44 9.01
N ILE A 25 6.83 -1.86 7.78
CA ILE A 25 6.21 -3.06 7.19
C ILE A 25 6.53 -4.29 8.02
N MET A 26 7.78 -4.46 8.44
CA MET A 26 8.16 -5.61 9.25
C MET A 26 7.44 -5.61 10.60
N GLU A 27 7.36 -4.46 11.27
CA GLU A 27 6.60 -4.31 12.51
C GLU A 27 5.12 -4.67 12.32
N GLU A 28 4.44 -4.06 11.34
CA GLU A 28 3.01 -4.27 11.10
C GLU A 28 2.69 -5.73 10.74
N TYR A 29 3.50 -6.38 9.90
CA TYR A 29 3.21 -7.71 9.35
C TYR A 29 3.94 -8.87 10.06
N SER A 30 4.62 -8.64 11.19
CA SER A 30 5.33 -9.69 11.96
C SER A 30 4.46 -10.55 12.87
N HIS A 31 3.15 -10.32 12.88
CA HIS A 31 2.19 -10.98 13.76
C HIS A 31 1.39 -12.06 13.02
N PRO A 32 0.94 -13.14 13.69
CA PRO A 32 0.11 -14.16 13.06
C PRO A 32 -1.24 -13.60 12.55
N PHE A 33 -1.57 -13.89 11.29
CA PHE A 33 -2.82 -13.52 10.63
C PHE A 33 -3.93 -14.56 10.85
N LYS A 34 -4.27 -14.84 12.11
CA LYS A 34 -5.10 -16.02 12.49
C LYS A 34 -6.53 -16.01 11.94
N ASP A 35 -7.12 -14.83 11.77
CA ASP A 35 -8.52 -14.67 11.34
C ASP A 35 -8.62 -13.98 9.97
N ASP A 36 -7.51 -13.92 9.23
CA ASP A 36 -7.45 -13.24 7.95
C ASP A 36 -8.03 -14.09 6.83
N ILE A 37 -8.55 -13.40 5.82
CA ILE A 37 -9.12 -14.04 4.64
C ILE A 37 -7.97 -14.65 3.83
N LEU A 38 -7.99 -15.97 3.68
CA LEU A 38 -7.03 -16.69 2.85
C LEU A 38 -7.34 -16.47 1.37
N VAL A 39 -6.28 -16.24 0.59
CA VAL A 39 -6.34 -16.19 -0.86
C VAL A 39 -5.91 -17.54 -1.40
N SER A 40 -6.78 -18.20 -2.16
CA SER A 40 -6.42 -19.37 -2.95
C SER A 40 -5.52 -18.94 -4.10
N THR A 41 -4.31 -19.51 -4.18
CA THR A 41 -3.36 -19.22 -5.26
C THR A 41 -3.78 -19.83 -6.60
N ASP A 42 -4.56 -20.91 -6.58
CA ASP A 42 -4.98 -21.63 -7.79
C ASP A 42 -6.06 -20.87 -8.56
N THR A 43 -6.95 -20.20 -7.83
CA THR A 43 -8.09 -19.47 -8.39
C THR A 43 -7.96 -17.97 -8.27
N LEU A 44 -6.96 -17.48 -7.52
CA LEU A 44 -6.83 -16.08 -7.11
C LEU A 44 -8.15 -15.55 -6.53
N THR A 45 -8.79 -16.32 -5.67
CA THR A 45 -10.04 -15.96 -4.99
C THR A 45 -9.88 -16.00 -3.49
N CYS A 46 -10.64 -15.18 -2.78
CA CYS A 46 -10.71 -15.14 -1.34
C CYS A 46 -12.15 -15.35 -0.87
N ASP A 47 -12.33 -16.18 0.15
CA ASP A 47 -13.66 -16.48 0.68
C ASP A 47 -14.12 -15.31 1.55
N THR A 48 -15.06 -14.51 1.04
CA THR A 48 -15.70 -13.46 1.83
C THR A 48 -17.08 -13.94 2.29
N PRO A 49 -17.61 -13.42 3.42
CA PRO A 49 -18.91 -13.83 3.95
C PRO A 49 -20.07 -13.71 2.95
N ASP A 50 -19.95 -12.82 1.95
CA ASP A 50 -20.96 -12.63 0.92
C ASP A 50 -20.81 -13.68 -0.21
N ARG A 51 -19.60 -13.80 -0.81
CA ARG A 51 -19.21 -14.81 -1.83
C ARG A 51 -17.67 -14.91 -1.98
N PRO A 52 -17.14 -15.98 -2.61
CA PRO A 52 -15.77 -15.97 -3.10
C PRO A 52 -15.53 -14.78 -4.02
N LYS A 53 -14.57 -13.93 -3.68
CA LYS A 53 -14.24 -12.71 -4.42
C LYS A 53 -12.91 -12.89 -5.13
N GLN A 54 -12.82 -12.42 -6.37
CA GLN A 54 -11.55 -12.41 -7.09
C GLN A 54 -10.56 -11.42 -6.44
N TRP A 55 -9.38 -11.91 -6.12
CA TRP A 55 -8.27 -11.13 -5.58
C TRP A 55 -7.82 -10.07 -6.60
N GLY A 56 -7.68 -8.82 -6.16
CA GLY A 56 -7.26 -7.71 -7.03
C GLY A 56 -8.34 -7.21 -8.01
N ALA A 57 -9.55 -7.79 -8.02
CA ALA A 57 -10.65 -7.22 -8.77
C ALA A 57 -10.95 -5.82 -8.24
N LYS A 58 -11.00 -4.83 -9.14
CA LYS A 58 -11.46 -3.47 -8.81
C LYS A 58 -12.82 -3.63 -8.13
N VAL A 59 -12.94 -3.18 -6.87
CA VAL A 59 -14.23 -3.04 -6.22
C VAL A 59 -15.09 -2.22 -7.18
N SER A 60 -16.08 -2.86 -7.80
CA SER A 60 -17.04 -2.16 -8.66
C SER A 60 -17.61 -1.04 -7.80
N GLN A 61 -17.24 0.21 -8.14
CA GLN A 61 -17.67 1.37 -7.39
C GLN A 61 -19.19 1.32 -7.27
N PRO A 62 -19.79 1.55 -6.08
CA PRO A 62 -21.18 1.97 -6.05
C PRO A 62 -21.25 3.24 -6.92
N SER A 63 -22.21 3.25 -7.85
CA SER A 63 -22.39 4.20 -8.96
C SER A 63 -22.62 5.67 -8.56
N GLY A 64 -22.20 6.08 -7.36
CA GLY A 64 -22.30 7.45 -6.85
C GLY A 64 -21.06 7.96 -6.10
N SER A 65 -19.94 7.24 -6.06
CA SER A 65 -18.72 7.73 -5.37
C SER A 65 -17.88 8.65 -6.27
N SER A 66 -17.91 9.95 -5.95
CA SER A 66 -17.17 11.00 -6.66
C SER A 66 -15.65 10.71 -6.71
N PRO A 67 -14.98 10.91 -7.87
CA PRO A 67 -13.53 10.72 -8.03
C PRO A 67 -12.67 11.47 -7.00
N ARG A 68 -13.22 12.53 -6.39
CA ARG A 68 -12.58 13.33 -5.34
C ARG A 68 -12.28 12.53 -4.06
N MET A 69 -13.05 11.48 -3.75
CA MET A 69 -12.83 10.68 -2.53
C MET A 69 -11.60 9.77 -2.62
N GLN A 70 -11.25 9.29 -3.83
CA GLN A 70 -10.07 8.43 -3.99
C GLN A 70 -8.77 9.20 -3.85
N ALA A 71 -8.71 10.43 -4.36
CA ALA A 71 -7.54 11.30 -4.18
C ALA A 71 -7.23 11.49 -2.69
N SER A 72 -8.25 11.70 -1.85
CA SER A 72 -8.07 11.88 -0.40
C SER A 72 -7.53 10.65 0.32
N TYR A 73 -7.87 9.43 -0.12
CA TYR A 73 -7.37 8.19 0.48
C TYR A 73 -5.90 7.97 0.13
N TRP A 74 -5.52 8.15 -1.14
CA TRP A 74 -4.12 8.07 -1.56
C TRP A 74 -3.27 9.20 -0.97
N PHE A 75 -3.82 10.41 -0.82
CA PHE A 75 -3.14 11.52 -0.13
C PHE A 75 -2.92 11.21 1.35
N ARG A 76 -3.84 10.50 2.02
CA ARG A 76 -3.68 10.14 3.44
C ARG A 76 -2.66 9.01 3.66
N VAL A 77 -2.50 8.10 2.69
CA VAL A 77 -1.56 6.95 2.78
C VAL A 77 -0.15 7.30 2.26
N TRP A 78 -0.02 8.24 1.32
CA TRP A 78 1.26 8.58 0.67
C TRP A 78 1.60 10.08 0.65
N GLY A 79 0.74 10.96 1.16
CA GLY A 79 0.87 12.42 1.02
C GLY A 79 0.75 13.16 2.34
N ALA A 80 1.78 13.10 3.18
CA ALA A 80 1.99 14.09 4.23
C ALA A 80 3.49 14.19 4.57
N HIS A 81 4.29 14.70 3.64
CA HIS A 81 5.41 15.59 3.95
C HIS A 81 5.97 16.19 2.65
N GLY A 82 5.61 17.44 2.43
CA GLY A 82 6.15 18.38 1.46
C GLY A 82 5.78 19.77 1.96
#